data_AF-A0A383EP33-F1
#
_entry.id   AF-A0A383EP33-F1
#
_cell.length_a   1.000
_cell.length_b   1.000
_cell.length_c   1.000
_cell.angle_alpha   90.00
_cell.angle_beta   90.00
_cell.angle_gamma   90.00
#
_symmetry.space_group_name_H-M   'P 1'
#
loop_
_entity.id
_entity.type
_entity.pdbx_description
1 polymer ?
#
loop_
_entity_poly.entity_id
_entity_poly.type
_entity_poly.pdbx_seq_one_letter_code
_entity_poly.pdbx_strand_id
1 'polypeptide(L)'
;PVSRYIPEAAGLRVATSTRTAPDGAIPTEALARPLTVRDLLTFRAGIGSEDDPSDLGRVWAQNYIYAGKGTLADRVRRLLGAPLYEQPGTRWRYGWSADVLARVVEVASARPFDRFLAERVFEPLGMDATGFLPPKSERVGIARMYTQDENRNLVLVEEPTSDAPDWTPGGSGLVSTAADYMRFALMLAGGGTCDGVRILAPETVELMTHAHVGSGVLAEEDIEGLGWGF
;
A
#
# COMPACT_ATOMS: atom_id res chain seq x y z
N PRO A 1 11.04 12.74 -6.45
CA PRO A 1 11.74 11.52 -5.97
C PRO A 1 11.28 11.17 -4.55
N VAL A 2 11.14 9.89 -4.23
CA VAL A 2 10.79 9.40 -2.88
C VAL A 2 11.89 9.75 -1.87
N SER A 3 13.15 9.80 -2.31
CA SER A 3 14.31 10.17 -1.50
C SER A 3 14.26 11.57 -0.87
N ARG A 4 13.36 12.45 -1.32
CA ARG A 4 13.09 13.74 -0.67
C ARG A 4 12.34 13.60 0.66
N TYR A 5 11.63 12.50 0.84
CA TYR A 5 10.81 12.20 2.02
C TYR A 5 11.41 11.05 2.84
N ILE A 6 11.97 10.04 2.16
CA ILE A 6 12.54 8.84 2.77
C ILE A 6 13.97 8.71 2.25
N PRO A 7 14.98 9.26 2.96
CA PRO A 7 16.37 9.29 2.48
C PRO A 7 16.92 7.93 2.07
N GLU A 8 16.48 6.85 2.72
CA GLU A 8 16.86 5.47 2.43
C GLU A 8 16.51 5.06 0.99
N ALA A 9 15.51 5.69 0.36
CA ALA A 9 15.15 5.44 -1.03
C ALA A 9 16.21 5.93 -2.05
N ALA A 10 17.20 6.72 -1.63
CA ALA A 10 18.27 7.19 -2.53
C ALA A 10 19.30 6.09 -2.87
N GLY A 11 19.48 5.12 -1.99
CA GLY A 11 20.48 4.05 -2.11
C GLY A 11 19.92 2.71 -2.60
N LEU A 12 18.65 2.69 -3.02
CA LEU A 12 17.99 1.48 -3.48
C LEU A 12 18.72 0.85 -4.66
N ARG A 13 18.67 -0.47 -4.71
CA ARG A 13 19.17 -1.29 -5.80
C ARG A 13 18.03 -2.17 -6.32
N VAL A 14 18.14 -2.61 -7.56
CA VAL A 14 17.23 -3.58 -8.17
C VAL A 14 17.96 -4.88 -8.40
N ALA A 15 17.27 -6.00 -8.22
CA ALA A 15 17.80 -7.33 -8.50
C ALA A 15 17.95 -7.56 -10.02
N THR A 16 19.07 -8.12 -10.43
CA THR A 16 19.27 -8.60 -11.83
C THR A 16 18.96 -10.09 -11.97
N SER A 17 18.70 -10.77 -10.84
CA SER A 17 18.31 -12.18 -10.75
C SER A 17 17.50 -12.38 -9.47
N THR A 18 16.45 -13.22 -9.53
CA THR A 18 15.70 -13.64 -8.34
C THR A 18 16.37 -14.79 -7.59
N ARG A 19 17.45 -15.35 -8.15
CA ARG A 19 18.31 -16.36 -7.53
C ARG A 19 19.59 -15.74 -7.00
N THR A 20 20.08 -16.29 -5.90
CA THR A 20 21.37 -15.94 -5.31
C THR A 20 22.55 -16.29 -6.21
N ALA A 21 23.60 -15.48 -6.14
CA ALA A 21 24.92 -15.81 -6.65
C ALA A 21 25.61 -16.86 -5.75
N PRO A 22 26.75 -17.45 -6.17
CA PRO A 22 27.47 -18.45 -5.38
C PRO A 22 27.91 -17.98 -3.97
N ASP A 23 28.00 -16.67 -3.75
CA ASP A 23 28.28 -16.06 -2.45
C ASP A 23 27.05 -15.90 -1.54
N GLY A 24 25.86 -16.31 -2.03
CA GLY A 24 24.59 -16.22 -1.33
C GLY A 24 23.90 -14.85 -1.41
N ALA A 25 24.48 -13.87 -2.10
CA ALA A 25 23.86 -12.55 -2.27
C ALA A 25 22.92 -12.53 -3.48
N ILE A 26 21.87 -11.70 -3.43
CA ILE A 26 21.08 -11.38 -4.63
C ILE A 26 21.90 -10.44 -5.52
N PRO A 27 22.18 -10.81 -6.78
CA PRO A 27 22.83 -9.90 -7.73
C PRO A 27 21.99 -8.66 -7.98
N THR A 28 22.61 -7.48 -7.96
CA THR A 28 21.89 -6.20 -8.10
C THR A 28 22.61 -5.17 -8.94
N GLU A 29 21.84 -4.27 -9.55
CA GLU A 29 22.32 -3.06 -10.22
C GLU A 29 21.70 -1.79 -9.60
N ALA A 30 22.26 -0.63 -9.96
CA ALA A 30 21.72 0.64 -9.52
C ALA A 30 20.39 0.95 -10.24
N LEU A 31 19.55 1.78 -9.62
CA LEU A 31 18.35 2.25 -10.30
C LEU A 31 18.72 3.14 -11.50
N ALA A 32 18.09 2.89 -12.64
CA ALA A 32 18.30 3.69 -13.86
C ALA A 32 17.82 5.15 -13.70
N ARG A 33 16.88 5.37 -12.77
CA ARG A 33 16.41 6.69 -12.32
C ARG A 33 15.92 6.61 -10.87
N PRO A 34 15.83 7.73 -10.15
CA PRO A 34 15.25 7.74 -8.81
C PRO A 34 13.81 7.20 -8.79
N LEU A 35 13.47 6.45 -7.73
CA LEU A 35 12.10 6.08 -7.40
C LEU A 35 11.24 7.34 -7.16
N THR A 36 10.04 7.39 -7.72
CA THR A 36 9.12 8.53 -7.61
C THR A 36 7.85 8.17 -6.84
N VAL A 37 7.16 9.17 -6.30
CA VAL A 37 5.85 8.99 -5.67
C VAL A 37 4.83 8.41 -6.66
N ARG A 38 4.93 8.78 -7.95
CA ARG A 38 4.11 8.21 -9.03
C ARG A 38 4.35 6.71 -9.22
N ASP A 39 5.59 6.24 -9.08
CA ASP A 39 5.88 4.80 -9.18
C ASP A 39 5.19 4.02 -8.06
N LEU A 40 5.19 4.57 -6.84
CA LEU A 40 4.47 3.98 -5.71
C LEU A 40 2.95 3.98 -5.94
N LEU A 41 2.37 5.12 -6.35
CA LEU A 41 0.93 5.27 -6.62
C LEU A 41 0.42 4.34 -7.73
N THR A 42 1.32 3.94 -8.62
CA THR A 42 1.01 3.08 -9.76
C THR A 42 1.52 1.66 -9.61
N PHE A 43 2.02 1.29 -8.42
CA PHE A 43 2.58 -0.04 -8.15
C PHE A 43 3.64 -0.46 -9.19
N ARG A 44 4.41 0.50 -9.69
CA ARG A 44 5.57 0.29 -10.58
C ARG A 44 6.88 0.58 -9.89
N ALA A 45 6.90 0.48 -8.57
CA ALA A 45 8.08 0.75 -7.77
C ALA A 45 9.06 -0.43 -7.71
N GLY A 46 8.67 -1.62 -8.18
CA GLY A 46 9.43 -2.86 -7.98
C GLY A 46 9.37 -3.39 -6.54
N ILE A 47 8.44 -2.90 -5.73
CA ILE A 47 8.18 -3.35 -4.36
C ILE A 47 7.15 -4.48 -4.43
N GLY A 48 7.56 -5.69 -4.03
CA GLY A 48 6.73 -6.89 -4.10
C GLY A 48 5.95 -7.22 -2.83
N SER A 49 5.40 -8.43 -2.79
CA SER A 49 4.81 -9.09 -1.62
C SER A 49 5.67 -10.27 -1.16
N GLU A 50 5.19 -11.02 -0.16
CA GLU A 50 5.84 -12.18 0.45
C GLU A 50 5.66 -13.49 -0.34
N ASP A 51 4.82 -13.50 -1.38
CA ASP A 51 4.33 -14.74 -2.02
C ASP A 51 5.29 -15.32 -3.07
N ASP A 52 6.44 -14.68 -3.30
CA ASP A 52 7.42 -15.13 -4.28
C ASP A 52 8.28 -16.28 -3.73
N PRO A 53 8.30 -17.46 -4.37
CA PRO A 53 9.06 -18.62 -3.88
C PRO A 53 10.57 -18.56 -4.17
N SER A 54 11.06 -17.52 -4.85
CA SER A 54 12.47 -17.35 -5.20
C SER A 54 13.36 -16.97 -4.01
N ASP A 55 14.69 -16.95 -4.23
CA ASP A 55 15.60 -16.48 -3.18
C ASP A 55 15.38 -14.99 -2.85
N LEU A 56 15.04 -14.17 -3.84
CA LEU A 56 14.68 -12.77 -3.62
C LEU A 56 13.36 -12.67 -2.84
N GLY A 57 12.37 -13.50 -3.16
CA GLY A 57 11.13 -13.58 -2.39
C GLY A 57 11.36 -13.91 -0.91
N ARG A 58 12.28 -14.82 -0.61
CA ARG A 58 12.72 -15.06 0.77
C ARG A 58 13.35 -13.85 1.44
N VAL A 59 14.14 -13.04 0.72
CA VAL A 59 14.68 -11.77 1.25
C VAL A 59 13.53 -10.79 1.57
N TRP A 60 12.54 -10.68 0.70
CA TRP A 60 11.35 -9.86 0.96
C TRP A 60 10.52 -10.38 2.15
N ALA A 61 10.33 -11.70 2.28
CA ALA A 61 9.67 -12.32 3.42
C ALA A 61 10.42 -12.05 4.75
N GLN A 62 11.75 -12.04 4.74
CA GLN A 62 12.54 -11.65 5.92
C GLN A 62 12.39 -10.16 6.28
N ASN A 63 12.10 -9.32 5.28
CA ASN A 63 11.85 -7.89 5.45
C ASN A 63 10.37 -7.55 5.57
N TYR A 64 9.50 -8.56 5.72
CA TYR A 64 8.04 -8.43 5.73
C TYR A 64 7.58 -7.26 6.61
N ILE A 65 6.82 -6.32 6.02
CA ILE A 65 6.51 -5.06 6.68
C ILE A 65 5.60 -5.24 7.91
N TYR A 66 4.73 -6.26 7.91
CA TYR A 66 3.84 -6.57 9.03
C TYR A 66 4.49 -7.42 10.13
N ALA A 67 5.70 -7.96 9.93
CA ALA A 67 6.44 -8.65 10.98
C ALA A 67 7.09 -7.69 11.99
N GLY A 68 7.29 -8.17 13.23
CA GLY A 68 8.02 -7.45 14.27
C GLY A 68 7.30 -6.21 14.81
N LYS A 69 8.04 -5.41 15.59
CA LYS A 69 7.57 -4.17 16.23
C LYS A 69 8.22 -2.95 15.58
N GLY A 70 7.64 -1.78 15.80
CA GLY A 70 8.23 -0.49 15.40
C GLY A 70 7.26 0.39 14.63
N THR A 71 7.69 1.63 14.42
CA THR A 71 6.90 2.63 13.71
C THR A 71 6.79 2.32 12.22
N LEU A 72 5.89 3.00 11.50
CA LEU A 72 5.84 2.93 10.03
C LEU A 72 7.21 3.27 9.41
N ALA A 73 7.95 4.21 9.98
CA ALA A 73 9.30 4.57 9.53
C ALA A 73 10.29 3.40 9.66
N ASP A 74 10.27 2.67 10.78
CA ASP A 74 11.16 1.52 11.00
C ASP A 74 10.85 0.36 10.06
N ARG A 75 9.55 0.12 9.86
CA ARG A 75 9.04 -0.93 8.98
C ARG A 75 9.38 -0.64 7.52
N VAL A 76 9.16 0.59 7.05
CA VAL A 76 9.53 1.01 5.69
C VAL A 76 11.05 1.00 5.50
N ARG A 77 11.84 1.37 6.51
CA ARG A 77 13.31 1.27 6.44
C ARG A 77 13.78 -0.17 6.24
N ARG A 78 13.22 -1.12 7.00
CA ARG A 78 13.51 -2.54 6.84
C ARG A 78 13.09 -3.03 5.45
N LEU A 79 11.86 -2.70 5.04
CA LEU A 79 11.32 -3.07 3.74
C LEU A 79 12.25 -2.64 2.60
N LEU A 80 12.69 -1.37 2.61
CA LEU A 80 13.58 -0.79 1.61
C LEU A 80 15.04 -1.26 1.73
N GLY A 81 15.36 -2.16 2.68
CA GLY A 81 16.63 -2.87 2.74
C GLY A 81 16.71 -4.02 1.72
N ALA A 82 15.58 -4.49 1.20
CA ALA A 82 15.54 -5.49 0.13
C ALA A 82 15.78 -4.85 -1.25
N PRO A 83 16.50 -5.53 -2.17
CA PRO A 83 16.54 -5.10 -3.56
C PRO A 83 15.15 -5.11 -4.20
N LEU A 84 14.85 -4.09 -5.01
CA LEU A 84 13.63 -4.04 -5.81
C LEU A 84 13.62 -5.20 -6.82
N TYR A 85 12.42 -5.67 -7.17
CA TYR A 85 12.24 -6.66 -8.21
C TYR A 85 12.50 -6.10 -9.60
N GLU A 86 12.06 -4.87 -9.84
CA GLU A 86 12.16 -4.21 -11.13
C GLU A 86 12.67 -2.78 -11.02
N GLN A 87 13.20 -2.29 -12.14
CA GLN A 87 13.51 -0.89 -12.31
C GLN A 87 12.21 -0.07 -12.18
N PRO A 88 12.23 1.07 -11.45
CA PRO A 88 11.02 1.88 -11.29
C PRO A 88 10.39 2.27 -12.63
N GLY A 89 9.10 2.00 -12.77
CA GLY A 89 8.27 2.34 -13.94
C GLY A 89 8.22 1.28 -15.03
N THR A 90 9.00 0.19 -14.95
CA THR A 90 9.13 -0.78 -16.06
C THR A 90 8.14 -1.94 -16.01
N ARG A 91 7.72 -2.36 -14.81
CA ARG A 91 6.70 -3.39 -14.60
C ARG A 91 5.76 -2.98 -13.48
N TRP A 92 4.53 -3.48 -13.55
CA TRP A 92 3.59 -3.42 -12.45
C TRP A 92 3.83 -4.60 -11.51
N ARG A 93 3.72 -4.37 -10.21
CA ARG A 93 3.84 -5.39 -9.17
C ARG A 93 3.04 -4.96 -7.95
N TYR A 94 2.00 -5.74 -7.62
CA TYR A 94 1.30 -5.54 -6.36
C TYR A 94 2.23 -5.86 -5.17
N GLY A 95 2.05 -5.12 -4.08
CA GLY A 95 2.92 -5.23 -2.93
C GLY A 95 2.75 -4.07 -1.96
N TRP A 96 3.80 -3.76 -1.20
CA TRP A 96 3.72 -2.79 -0.10
C TRP A 96 4.00 -1.34 -0.52
N SER A 97 3.77 -0.98 -1.79
CA SER A 97 3.97 0.40 -2.28
C SER A 97 3.07 1.42 -1.54
N ALA A 98 1.85 1.01 -1.18
CA ALA A 98 0.92 1.84 -0.41
C ALA A 98 1.44 2.14 1.01
N ASP A 99 2.14 1.21 1.65
CA ASP A 99 2.73 1.45 2.97
C ASP A 99 3.90 2.45 2.90
N VAL A 100 4.70 2.39 1.84
CA VAL A 100 5.74 3.39 1.58
C VAL A 100 5.11 4.76 1.28
N LEU A 101 3.96 4.81 0.59
CA LEU A 101 3.20 6.05 0.38
C LEU A 101 2.70 6.65 1.68
N ALA A 102 2.16 5.85 2.58
CA ALA A 102 1.76 6.32 3.91
C ALA A 102 2.95 6.99 4.61
N ARG A 103 4.16 6.42 4.51
CA ARG A 103 5.35 7.05 5.08
C ARG A 103 5.74 8.35 4.39
N VAL A 104 5.60 8.44 3.07
CA VAL A 104 5.77 9.69 2.33
C VAL A 104 4.79 10.75 2.85
N VAL A 105 3.52 10.39 3.08
CA VAL A 105 2.50 11.29 3.64
C VAL A 105 2.88 11.75 5.04
N GLU A 106 3.36 10.86 5.91
CA GLU A 106 3.77 11.24 7.27
C GLU A 106 4.86 12.31 7.26
N VAL A 107 5.88 12.13 6.41
CA VAL A 107 6.99 13.08 6.30
C VAL A 107 6.54 14.38 5.65
N ALA A 108 5.76 14.30 4.56
CA ALA A 108 5.31 15.48 3.83
C ALA A 108 4.35 16.36 4.65
N SER A 109 3.53 15.75 5.51
CA SER A 109 2.56 16.44 6.35
C SER A 109 3.05 16.75 7.76
N ALA A 110 4.20 16.19 8.17
CA ALA A 110 4.70 16.21 9.55
C ALA A 110 3.68 15.70 10.58
N ARG A 111 2.88 14.69 10.19
CA ARG A 111 1.79 14.12 11.01
C ARG A 111 1.79 12.59 10.93
N PRO A 112 1.31 11.90 11.97
CA PRO A 112 0.97 10.49 11.88
C PRO A 112 -0.06 10.23 10.76
N PHE A 113 0.04 9.08 10.09
CA PHE A 113 -0.78 8.79 8.91
C PHE A 113 -2.28 8.68 9.23
N ASP A 114 -2.65 8.07 10.35
CA ASP A 114 -4.03 8.03 10.87
C ASP A 114 -4.61 9.44 11.06
N ARG A 115 -3.84 10.34 11.67
CA ARG A 115 -4.27 11.74 11.91
C ARG A 115 -4.39 12.52 10.62
N PHE A 116 -3.48 12.30 9.68
CA PHE A 116 -3.62 12.88 8.35
C PHE A 116 -4.92 12.43 7.67
N LEU A 117 -5.23 11.13 7.67
CA LEU A 117 -6.44 10.61 7.05
C LEU A 117 -7.71 11.14 7.75
N ALA A 118 -7.74 11.15 9.08
CA ALA A 118 -8.85 11.69 9.85
C ALA A 118 -9.13 13.16 9.49
N GLU A 119 -8.13 14.03 9.64
CA GLU A 119 -8.31 15.48 9.48
C GLU A 119 -8.49 15.92 8.02
N ARG A 120 -7.94 15.17 7.06
CA ARG A 120 -7.92 15.57 5.64
C ARG A 120 -8.97 14.88 4.79
N VAL A 121 -9.50 13.75 5.24
CA VAL A 121 -10.44 12.93 4.47
C VAL A 121 -11.68 12.59 5.28
N PHE A 122 -11.52 11.94 6.44
CA PHE A 122 -12.67 11.35 7.14
C PHE A 122 -13.56 12.40 7.80
N GLU A 123 -13.00 13.27 8.63
CA GLU A 123 -13.76 14.32 9.33
C GLU A 123 -14.45 15.29 8.36
N PRO A 124 -13.79 15.82 7.31
CA PRO A 124 -14.46 16.71 6.38
C PRO A 124 -15.57 16.03 5.59
N LEU A 125 -15.43 14.73 5.32
CA LEU A 125 -16.49 13.95 4.66
C LEU A 125 -17.55 13.47 5.65
N GLY A 126 -17.38 13.58 6.97
CA GLY A 126 -18.30 13.01 7.95
C GLY A 126 -18.29 11.47 7.95
N MET A 127 -17.10 10.87 7.82
CA MET A 127 -16.88 9.43 7.88
C MET A 127 -16.48 9.00 9.31
N ASP A 128 -17.38 9.23 10.26
CA ASP A 128 -17.09 9.13 11.70
C ASP A 128 -16.85 7.70 12.21
N ALA A 129 -17.22 6.70 11.41
CA ALA A 129 -17.03 5.28 11.70
C ALA A 129 -15.88 4.66 10.88
N THR A 130 -15.04 5.50 10.25
CA THR A 130 -13.88 5.08 9.47
C THR A 130 -12.59 5.38 10.19
N GLY A 131 -11.74 4.36 10.33
CA GLY A 131 -10.45 4.48 10.99
C GLY A 131 -9.71 3.16 11.02
N PHE A 132 -8.51 3.13 11.60
CA PHE A 132 -7.79 1.88 11.81
C PHE A 132 -8.53 1.00 12.82
N LEU A 133 -8.53 -0.31 12.58
CA LEU A 133 -9.19 -1.30 13.43
C LEU A 133 -8.75 -1.12 14.90
N PRO A 134 -9.68 -0.88 15.85
CA PRO A 134 -9.31 -0.64 17.24
C PRO A 134 -8.95 -1.94 17.98
N PRO A 135 -8.38 -1.85 19.19
CA PRO A 135 -8.14 -3.01 20.06
C PRO A 135 -9.41 -3.85 20.26
N LYS A 136 -9.28 -5.18 20.42
CA LYS A 136 -10.43 -6.11 20.53
C LYS A 136 -11.48 -5.66 21.57
N SER A 137 -11.05 -5.07 22.68
CA SER A 137 -11.92 -4.57 23.75
C SER A 137 -12.84 -3.41 23.34
N GLU A 138 -12.50 -2.70 22.27
CA GLU A 138 -13.22 -1.51 21.78
C GLU A 138 -14.03 -1.80 20.51
N ARG A 139 -13.95 -3.02 19.97
CA ARG A 139 -14.63 -3.43 18.74
C ARG A 139 -16.13 -3.63 19.01
N VAL A 140 -16.93 -2.59 18.81
CA VAL A 140 -18.40 -2.65 18.85
C VAL A 140 -18.93 -2.52 17.41
N GLY A 141 -19.82 -3.42 17.00
CA GLY A 141 -20.47 -3.36 15.68
C GLY A 141 -19.61 -3.81 14.49
N ILE A 142 -18.44 -4.41 14.74
CA ILE A 142 -17.60 -4.99 13.68
C ILE A 142 -18.25 -6.28 13.16
N ALA A 143 -18.34 -6.41 11.82
CA ALA A 143 -18.88 -7.59 11.18
C ALA A 143 -18.05 -8.85 11.48
N ARG A 144 -18.74 -9.99 11.58
CA ARG A 144 -18.08 -11.30 11.76
C ARG A 144 -17.41 -11.75 10.47
N MET A 145 -16.21 -12.29 10.59
CA MET A 145 -15.47 -12.85 9.47
C MET A 145 -15.71 -14.36 9.39
N TYR A 146 -15.96 -14.86 8.19
CA TYR A 146 -16.12 -16.28 7.92
C TYR A 146 -15.13 -16.71 6.84
N THR A 147 -14.70 -17.97 6.90
CA THR A 147 -13.83 -18.60 5.89
C THR A 147 -14.42 -19.96 5.48
N GLN A 148 -13.72 -20.69 4.62
CA GLN A 148 -14.06 -22.04 4.23
C GLN A 148 -13.14 -23.06 4.92
N ASP A 149 -13.72 -24.14 5.45
CA ASP A 149 -12.95 -25.32 5.87
C ASP A 149 -12.49 -26.16 4.66
N GLU A 150 -11.77 -27.25 4.92
CA GLU A 150 -11.30 -28.19 3.88
C GLU A 150 -12.45 -28.80 3.04
N ASN A 151 -13.66 -28.85 3.60
CA ASN A 151 -14.86 -29.35 2.94
C ASN A 151 -15.69 -28.24 2.27
N ARG A 152 -15.17 -27.00 2.24
CA ARG A 152 -15.80 -25.79 1.69
C ARG A 152 -17.04 -25.31 2.46
N ASN A 153 -17.22 -25.74 3.71
CA ASN A 153 -18.28 -25.23 4.57
C ASN A 153 -17.92 -23.85 5.09
N LEU A 154 -18.93 -22.99 5.26
CA LEU A 154 -18.76 -21.68 5.87
C LEU A 154 -18.52 -21.84 7.38
N VAL A 155 -17.35 -21.41 7.86
CA VAL A 155 -16.96 -21.48 9.28
C VAL A 155 -16.58 -20.10 9.79
N LEU A 156 -16.95 -19.81 11.04
CA LEU A 156 -16.62 -18.54 11.71
C LEU A 156 -15.12 -18.48 11.99
N VAL A 157 -14.49 -17.34 11.70
CA VAL A 157 -13.12 -17.07 12.15
C VAL A 157 -13.20 -16.46 13.55
N GLU A 158 -12.94 -17.27 14.58
CA GLU A 158 -13.05 -16.85 15.98
C GLU A 158 -12.02 -15.77 16.35
N GLU A 159 -10.81 -15.90 15.82
CA GLU A 159 -9.73 -14.94 15.98
C GLU A 159 -9.22 -14.48 14.62
N PRO A 160 -9.82 -13.43 14.03
CA PRO A 160 -9.28 -12.81 12.83
C PRO A 160 -7.81 -12.44 13.07
N THR A 161 -6.92 -12.81 12.16
CA THR A 161 -5.50 -12.43 12.18
C THR A 161 -5.28 -10.92 12.04
N SER A 162 -6.34 -10.14 11.81
CA SER A 162 -6.38 -8.69 11.87
C SER A 162 -6.45 -8.20 13.32
N ASP A 163 -5.38 -8.44 14.08
CA ASP A 163 -5.16 -7.62 15.27
C ASP A 163 -4.81 -6.20 14.84
N ALA A 164 -5.29 -5.23 15.63
CA ALA A 164 -5.00 -3.82 15.40
C ALA A 164 -3.49 -3.64 15.41
N PRO A 165 -2.84 -3.29 14.28
CA PRO A 165 -1.41 -3.08 14.29
C PRO A 165 -1.06 -1.95 15.26
N ASP A 166 0.09 -2.03 15.92
CA ASP A 166 0.66 -0.96 16.74
C ASP A 166 1.20 0.23 15.91
N TRP A 167 0.82 0.27 14.64
CA TRP A 167 1.23 1.21 13.61
C TRP A 167 0.10 1.35 12.59
N THR A 168 0.23 2.26 11.63
CA THR A 168 -0.81 2.61 10.66
C THR A 168 -0.39 2.25 9.24
N PRO A 169 -0.76 1.06 8.73
CA PRO A 169 -0.46 0.65 7.37
C PRO A 169 -1.07 1.56 6.32
N GLY A 170 -0.40 1.67 5.17
CA GLY A 170 -0.93 2.40 4.02
C GLY A 170 -1.75 1.52 3.09
N GLY A 171 -1.45 0.22 3.04
CA GLY A 171 -2.13 -0.73 2.14
C GLY A 171 -3.30 -1.49 2.76
N SER A 172 -3.53 -1.37 4.07
CA SER A 172 -4.57 -2.16 4.78
C SER A 172 -4.93 -1.53 6.13
N GLY A 173 -5.83 -2.18 6.89
CA GLY A 173 -6.05 -1.92 8.31
C GLY A 173 -7.19 -0.97 8.67
N LEU A 174 -7.72 -0.23 7.70
CA LEU A 174 -8.94 0.56 7.91
C LEU A 174 -10.18 -0.34 8.01
N VAL A 175 -11.05 -0.02 8.95
CA VAL A 175 -12.45 -0.43 8.97
C VAL A 175 -13.33 0.78 8.67
N SER A 176 -14.51 0.52 8.12
CA SER A 176 -15.47 1.54 7.72
C SER A 176 -16.87 0.95 7.71
N THR A 177 -17.87 1.81 7.48
CA THR A 177 -19.24 1.38 7.20
C THR A 177 -19.55 1.57 5.72
N ALA A 178 -20.59 0.89 5.22
CA ALA A 178 -21.07 1.12 3.86
C ALA A 178 -21.47 2.58 3.63
N ALA A 179 -22.02 3.26 4.64
CA ALA A 179 -22.41 4.66 4.56
C ALA A 179 -21.20 5.58 4.43
N ASP A 180 -20.20 5.43 5.30
CA ASP A 180 -18.97 6.23 5.25
C ASP A 180 -18.21 6.04 3.93
N TYR A 181 -18.01 4.78 3.52
CA TYR A 181 -17.29 4.48 2.29
C TYR A 181 -18.03 5.00 1.05
N MET A 182 -19.38 5.02 1.09
CA MET A 182 -20.18 5.65 0.05
C MET A 182 -19.90 7.16 -0.06
N ARG A 183 -19.65 7.85 1.05
CA ARG A 183 -19.30 9.30 1.02
C ARG A 183 -17.96 9.54 0.35
N PHE A 184 -16.97 8.67 0.60
CA PHE A 184 -15.69 8.69 -0.13
C PHE A 184 -15.88 8.40 -1.63
N ALA A 185 -16.68 7.39 -1.99
CA ALA A 185 -16.96 7.05 -3.38
C ALA A 185 -17.71 8.19 -4.11
N LEU A 186 -18.70 8.79 -3.47
CA LEU A 186 -19.42 9.96 -3.99
C LEU A 186 -18.52 11.18 -4.12
N MET A 187 -17.55 11.37 -3.22
CA MET A 187 -16.55 12.43 -3.36
C MET A 187 -15.74 12.27 -4.66
N LEU A 188 -15.32 11.06 -4.98
CA LEU A 188 -14.63 10.78 -6.25
C LEU A 188 -15.57 10.96 -7.45
N ALA A 189 -16.78 10.40 -7.40
CA ALA A 189 -17.76 10.51 -8.48
C ALA A 189 -18.19 11.97 -8.73
N GLY A 190 -18.20 12.81 -7.68
CA GLY A 190 -18.49 14.24 -7.71
C GLY A 190 -17.28 15.11 -8.06
N GLY A 191 -16.24 14.57 -8.71
CA GLY A 191 -15.07 15.35 -9.14
C GLY A 191 -14.28 15.95 -7.98
N GLY A 192 -14.19 15.23 -6.87
CA GLY A 192 -13.46 15.63 -5.67
C GLY A 192 -14.31 16.29 -4.60
N THR A 193 -15.64 16.23 -4.73
CA THR A 193 -16.60 16.88 -3.81
C THR A 193 -17.75 15.97 -3.41
N CYS A 194 -18.18 16.07 -2.14
CA CYS A 194 -19.39 15.42 -1.62
C CYS A 194 -20.08 16.38 -0.65
N ASP A 195 -21.40 16.55 -0.74
CA ASP A 195 -22.19 17.45 0.12
C ASP A 195 -21.61 18.87 0.27
N GLY A 196 -21.05 19.42 -0.82
CA GLY A 196 -20.44 20.76 -0.83
C GLY A 196 -19.03 20.85 -0.22
N VAL A 197 -18.49 19.76 0.34
CA VAL A 197 -17.11 19.68 0.83
C VAL A 197 -16.18 19.22 -0.29
N ARG A 198 -15.07 19.94 -0.49
CA ARG A 198 -14.03 19.59 -1.47
C ARG A 198 -12.80 18.98 -0.81
N ILE A 199 -12.44 17.77 -1.24
CA ILE A 199 -11.20 17.08 -0.83
C ILE A 199 -10.13 17.19 -1.91
N LEU A 200 -10.52 17.02 -3.17
CA LEU A 200 -9.62 17.05 -4.32
C LEU A 200 -10.08 18.09 -5.35
N ALA A 201 -9.13 18.64 -6.11
CA ALA A 201 -9.47 19.45 -7.29
C ALA A 201 -10.02 18.52 -8.40
N PRO A 202 -10.95 18.98 -9.27
CA PRO A 202 -11.51 18.14 -10.32
C PRO A 202 -10.44 17.58 -11.26
N GLU A 203 -9.44 18.38 -11.59
CA GLU A 203 -8.30 17.98 -12.45
C GLU A 203 -7.44 16.92 -11.78
N THR A 204 -7.42 16.86 -10.43
CA THR A 204 -6.75 15.80 -9.71
C THR A 204 -7.52 14.49 -9.81
N VAL A 205 -8.86 14.52 -9.68
CA VAL A 205 -9.68 13.33 -9.84
C VAL A 205 -9.64 12.83 -11.28
N GLU A 206 -9.72 13.74 -12.25
CA GLU A 206 -9.53 13.41 -13.66
C GLU A 206 -8.15 12.76 -13.86
N LEU A 207 -7.07 13.37 -13.35
CA LEU A 207 -5.76 12.74 -13.42
C LEU A 207 -5.78 11.36 -12.79
N MET A 208 -6.43 11.15 -11.65
CA MET A 208 -6.48 9.85 -10.98
C MET A 208 -7.14 8.78 -11.84
N THR A 209 -8.20 9.12 -12.58
CA THR A 209 -8.97 8.15 -13.36
C THR A 209 -8.43 7.89 -14.77
N HIS A 210 -7.26 8.47 -15.11
CA HIS A 210 -6.55 8.16 -16.36
C HIS A 210 -5.73 6.86 -16.23
N ALA A 211 -5.51 6.17 -17.35
CA ALA A 211 -4.59 5.04 -17.39
C ALA A 211 -3.13 5.52 -17.23
N HIS A 212 -2.49 5.19 -16.09
CA HIS A 212 -1.08 5.57 -15.82
C HIS A 212 -0.06 4.47 -16.07
N VAL A 213 -0.54 3.24 -16.28
CA VAL A 213 0.27 2.07 -16.56
C VAL A 213 0.28 1.85 -18.07
N GLY A 214 1.47 1.89 -18.68
CA GLY A 214 1.63 1.76 -20.12
C GLY A 214 1.25 0.37 -20.64
N SER A 215 0.94 0.27 -21.94
CA SER A 215 0.70 -1.03 -22.59
C SER A 215 1.89 -1.97 -22.37
N GLY A 216 1.62 -3.25 -22.06
CA GLY A 216 2.66 -4.24 -21.83
C GLY A 216 3.16 -4.32 -20.38
N VAL A 217 2.89 -3.30 -19.55
CA VAL A 217 3.33 -3.28 -18.14
C VAL A 217 2.45 -4.18 -17.25
N LEU A 218 1.19 -4.45 -17.67
CA LEU A 218 0.25 -5.40 -17.06
C LEU A 218 0.16 -6.74 -17.81
N ALA A 219 0.95 -6.94 -18.88
CA ALA A 219 0.72 -8.04 -19.83
C ALA A 219 0.93 -9.45 -19.26
N GLU A 220 1.61 -9.58 -18.12
CA GLU A 220 1.80 -10.87 -17.44
C GLU A 220 0.62 -11.24 -16.52
N GLU A 221 -0.29 -10.30 -16.23
CA GLU A 221 -1.40 -10.52 -15.28
C GLU A 221 -2.72 -10.93 -15.95
N ASP A 222 -2.83 -10.92 -17.29
CA ASP A 222 -4.09 -11.16 -18.05
C ASP A 222 -5.26 -10.25 -17.57
N ILE A 223 -4.91 -9.11 -16.96
CA ILE A 223 -5.84 -8.12 -16.41
C ILE A 223 -5.94 -6.96 -17.42
N GLU A 224 -7.04 -6.91 -18.16
CA GLU A 224 -7.44 -5.74 -18.95
C GLU A 224 -8.47 -4.88 -18.20
N GLY A 225 -8.35 -3.56 -18.29
CA GLY A 225 -9.40 -2.62 -17.86
C GLY A 225 -9.46 -2.30 -16.35
N LEU A 226 -8.59 -2.87 -15.51
CA LEU A 226 -8.43 -2.42 -14.13
C LEU A 226 -7.38 -1.31 -14.09
N GLY A 227 -7.80 -0.09 -13.74
CA GLY A 227 -6.93 1.07 -13.55
C GLY A 227 -6.05 0.91 -12.31
N TRP A 228 -5.06 0.02 -12.36
CA TRP A 228 -4.08 -0.13 -11.28
C TRP A 228 -2.99 0.92 -11.41
N GLY A 229 -3.38 2.17 -11.26
CA GLY A 229 -2.44 3.24 -11.06
C GLY A 229 -3.15 4.57 -11.05
N PHE A 230 -3.26 5.08 -9.81
CA PHE A 230 -4.19 6.08 -9.26
C PHE A 230 -5.61 5.59 -8.92
#